data_AF-A0A7L7YLX7-F1
#
_entry.id   AF-A0A7L7YLX7-F1
#
_cell.length_a   1.000
_cell.length_b   1.000
_cell.length_c   1.000
_cell.angle_alpha   90.00
_cell.angle_beta   90.00
_cell.angle_gamma   90.00
#
_symmetry.space_group_name_H-M   'P 1'
#
loop_
_entity.id
_entity.type
_entity.pdbx_description
1 polymer ?
#
loop_
_entity_poly.entity_id
_entity_poly.type
_entity_poly.pdbx_seq_one_letter_code
_entity_poly.pdbx_strand_id
1 'polypeptide(L)'
;MNSELAKSTREDIEAKVRKIVLEHISKDVEKFSSSSKLSDHGADSLDAVEIIMAAEEEFGIEIPDEDAQKMETMKQIVEYIIRKTNN
;
A
#
# COMPACT_ATOMS: atom_id res chain seq x y z
N MET A 1 -26.95 -6.00 6.23
CA MET A 1 -26.43 -4.62 6.23
C MET A 1 -24.91 -4.52 6.44
N ASN A 2 -24.17 -5.62 6.68
CA ASN A 2 -22.72 -5.55 6.95
C ASN A 2 -21.79 -5.68 5.73
N SER A 3 -22.30 -5.69 4.49
CA SER A 3 -21.43 -5.86 3.30
C SER A 3 -20.97 -4.54 2.65
N GLU A 4 -21.62 -3.41 2.94
CA GLU A 4 -21.24 -2.10 2.38
C GLU A 4 -20.14 -1.42 3.20
N LEU A 5 -20.16 -1.53 4.54
CA LEU A 5 -19.10 -1.00 5.40
C LEU A 5 -17.73 -1.63 5.07
N ALA A 6 -17.66 -2.95 4.93
CA ALA A 6 -16.39 -3.65 4.65
C ALA A 6 -15.85 -3.39 3.23
N LYS A 7 -16.73 -3.10 2.26
CA LYS A 7 -16.33 -2.72 0.91
C LYS A 7 -15.75 -1.31 0.88
N SER A 8 -16.42 -0.37 1.54
CA SER A 8 -15.95 1.02 1.65
C SER A 8 -14.56 1.05 2.26
N THR A 9 -14.30 0.31 3.34
CA THR A 9 -12.99 0.29 4.00
C THR A 9 -11.85 -0.21 3.11
N ARG A 10 -12.05 -1.26 2.30
CA ARG A 10 -11.00 -1.74 1.37
C ARG A 10 -10.72 -0.73 0.28
N GLU A 11 -11.76 -0.18 -0.34
CA GLU A 11 -11.62 0.81 -1.41
C GLU A 11 -10.94 2.08 -0.88
N ASP A 12 -11.27 2.51 0.34
CA ASP A 12 -10.63 3.63 1.03
C ASP A 12 -9.15 3.36 1.32
N ILE A 13 -8.81 2.17 1.83
CA ILE A 13 -7.41 1.77 2.07
C ILE A 13 -6.64 1.73 0.74
N GLU A 14 -7.20 1.11 -0.29
CA GLU A 14 -6.55 1.03 -1.60
C GLU A 14 -6.32 2.43 -2.18
N ALA A 15 -7.29 3.33 -2.11
CA ALA A 15 -7.15 4.70 -2.60
C ALA A 15 -6.04 5.47 -1.87
N LYS A 16 -5.96 5.34 -0.55
CA LYS A 16 -4.91 5.97 0.27
C LYS A 16 -3.53 5.40 -0.02
N VAL A 17 -3.38 4.08 0.01
CA VAL A 17 -2.09 3.42 -0.30
C VAL A 17 -1.66 3.75 -1.74
N ARG A 18 -2.60 3.75 -2.69
CA ARG A 18 -2.33 4.17 -4.06
C ARG A 18 -1.79 5.59 -4.12
N LYS A 19 -2.39 6.53 -3.40
CA LYS A 19 -1.89 7.91 -3.35
C LYS A 19 -0.45 7.98 -2.86
N ILE A 20 -0.15 7.28 -1.75
CA ILE A 20 1.22 7.21 -1.18
C ILE A 20 2.20 6.64 -2.19
N VAL A 21 1.87 5.52 -2.83
CA VAL A 21 2.73 4.88 -3.85
C VAL A 21 2.98 5.82 -5.03
N LEU A 22 1.93 6.48 -5.53
CA LEU A 22 2.00 7.39 -6.68
C LEU A 22 2.81 8.66 -6.41
N GLU A 23 2.92 9.09 -5.15
CA GLU A 23 3.78 10.21 -4.78
C GLU A 23 5.27 9.86 -4.90
N HIS A 24 5.63 8.58 -4.81
CA HIS A 24 7.01 8.10 -4.85
C HIS A 24 7.39 7.44 -6.18
N ILE A 25 6.43 6.98 -7.00
CA ILE A 25 6.71 6.44 -8.34
C ILE A 25 6.61 7.51 -9.44
N SER A 26 7.53 7.47 -10.39
CA SER A 26 7.61 8.45 -11.49
C SER A 26 6.64 8.17 -12.66
N LYS A 27 5.65 7.29 -12.52
CA LYS A 27 4.87 6.74 -13.64
C LYS A 27 3.38 7.09 -13.61
N ASP A 28 2.80 7.09 -14.82
CA ASP A 28 1.38 7.28 -15.11
C ASP A 28 0.49 6.38 -14.22
N VAL A 29 -0.35 7.03 -13.43
CA VAL A 29 -1.33 6.41 -12.52
C VAL A 29 -2.21 5.38 -13.24
N GLU A 30 -2.56 5.65 -14.49
CA GLU A 30 -3.44 4.80 -15.28
C GLU A 30 -2.79 3.50 -15.77
N LYS A 31 -1.45 3.45 -15.84
CA LYS A 31 -0.71 2.24 -16.23
C LYS A 31 -0.19 1.46 -15.03
N PHE A 32 -0.35 1.99 -13.83
CA PHE A 32 0.08 1.34 -12.61
C PHE A 32 -0.85 0.17 -12.26
N SER A 33 -0.31 -1.04 -12.24
CA SER A 33 -1.01 -2.22 -11.74
C SER A 33 -0.69 -2.45 -10.27
N SER A 34 -1.73 -2.71 -9.45
CA SER A 34 -1.54 -3.05 -8.04
C SER A 34 -0.73 -4.33 -7.83
N SER A 35 -0.67 -5.21 -8.83
CA SER A 35 0.04 -6.48 -8.80
C SER A 35 1.48 -6.42 -9.31
N SER A 36 1.90 -5.31 -9.92
CA SER A 36 3.28 -5.13 -10.39
C SER A 36 4.19 -4.70 -9.25
N LYS A 37 5.48 -5.03 -9.37
CA LYS A 37 6.46 -4.62 -8.36
C LYS A 37 6.63 -3.11 -8.39
N LEU A 38 6.78 -2.50 -7.21
CA LEU A 38 7.06 -1.07 -7.07
C LEU A 38 8.37 -0.70 -7.79
N SER A 39 9.38 -1.59 -7.71
CA SER A 39 10.67 -1.45 -8.40
C SER A 39 10.54 -1.34 -9.92
N ASP A 40 9.58 -2.05 -10.52
CA ASP A 40 9.36 -1.99 -11.97
C ASP A 40 8.86 -0.60 -12.40
N HIS A 41 8.31 0.17 -11.45
CA HIS A 41 7.79 1.51 -11.64
C HIS A 41 8.72 2.63 -11.20
N GLY A 42 9.95 2.28 -10.82
CA GLY A 42 10.99 3.24 -10.46
C GLY A 42 11.02 3.58 -8.97
N ALA A 43 10.31 2.84 -8.11
CA ALA A 43 10.56 2.90 -6.67
C ALA A 43 11.88 2.17 -6.37
N ASP A 44 12.86 2.87 -5.85
CA ASP A 44 14.07 2.26 -5.34
C ASP A 44 13.88 1.72 -3.90
N SER A 45 14.98 1.25 -3.28
CA SER A 45 14.92 0.73 -1.91
C SER A 45 14.59 1.80 -0.87
N LEU A 46 14.89 3.08 -1.13
CA LEU A 46 14.55 4.19 -0.25
C LEU A 46 13.07 4.54 -0.40
N ASP A 47 12.57 4.62 -1.64
CA ASP A 47 11.15 4.84 -1.92
C ASP A 47 10.27 3.76 -1.27
N ALA A 48 10.70 2.50 -1.32
CA ALA A 48 9.99 1.41 -0.66
C ALA A 48 9.89 1.61 0.87
N VAL A 49 10.96 2.10 1.52
CA VAL A 49 10.95 2.41 2.96
C VAL A 49 10.02 3.57 3.25
N GLU A 50 10.09 4.65 2.47
CA GLU A 50 9.22 5.83 2.64
C GLU A 50 7.73 5.49 2.45
N ILE A 51 7.39 4.68 1.44
CA ILE A 51 6.02 4.20 1.20
C ILE A 51 5.49 3.42 2.41
N ILE A 52 6.31 2.50 2.97
CA ILE A 52 5.92 1.68 4.11
C ILE A 52 5.73 2.56 5.35
N MET A 53 6.68 3.45 5.64
CA MET A 53 6.58 4.38 6.78
C MET A 53 5.36 5.31 6.66
N ALA A 54 5.09 5.86 5.47
CA ALA A 54 3.92 6.68 5.23
C ALA A 54 2.61 5.89 5.41
N ALA A 55 2.58 4.63 5.00
CA ALA A 55 1.44 3.75 5.25
C ALA A 55 1.26 3.42 6.75
N GLU A 56 2.35 3.16 7.48
CA GLU A 56 2.31 2.96 8.93
C GLU A 56 1.70 4.17 9.65
N GLU A 57 2.15 5.38 9.32
CA GLU A 57 1.66 6.62 9.91
C GLU A 57 0.20 6.90 9.53
N GLU A 58 -0.16 6.76 8.25
CA GLU A 58 -1.51 7.03 7.74
C GLU A 58 -2.58 6.10 8.35
N PHE A 59 -2.21 4.84 8.63
CA PHE A 59 -3.13 3.84 9.19
C PHE A 59 -2.92 3.56 10.68
N GLY A 60 -1.90 4.15 11.31
CA GLY A 60 -1.55 3.92 12.71
C GLY A 60 -1.17 2.46 13.00
N ILE A 61 -0.46 1.81 12.07
CA ILE A 61 -0.03 0.41 12.20
C ILE A 61 1.50 0.32 12.28
N GLU A 62 1.98 -0.84 12.72
CA GLU A 62 3.41 -1.17 12.72
C GLU A 62 3.61 -2.42 11.83
N ILE A 63 4.47 -2.26 10.83
CA ILE A 63 4.87 -3.26 9.84
C ILE A 63 6.32 -3.65 10.15
N PRO A 64 6.58 -4.86 10.65
CA PRO A 64 7.94 -5.33 10.89
C PRO A 64 8.78 -5.30 9.60
N ASP A 65 10.06 -4.96 9.72
CA ASP A 65 11.02 -4.95 8.59
C ASP A 65 10.98 -6.24 7.77
N GLU A 66 10.87 -7.39 8.43
CA GLU A 66 10.79 -8.70 7.76
C GLU A 66 9.56 -8.85 6.87
N ASP A 67 8.45 -8.21 7.22
CA ASP A 67 7.22 -8.19 6.42
C ASP A 67 7.34 -7.12 5.33
N ALA A 68 7.82 -5.92 5.66
CA ALA A 68 8.05 -4.82 4.72
C ALA A 68 8.98 -5.25 3.56
N GLN A 69 10.06 -5.98 3.85
CA GLN A 69 10.95 -6.54 2.82
C GLN A 69 10.29 -7.52 1.86
N LYS A 70 9.17 -8.14 2.24
CA LYS A 70 8.38 -9.04 1.37
C LYS A 70 7.29 -8.30 0.60
N MET A 71 7.03 -7.03 0.92
CA MET A 71 6.03 -6.19 0.27
C MET A 71 6.62 -5.52 -0.98
N GLU A 72 6.66 -6.29 -2.07
CA GLU A 72 7.16 -5.79 -3.34
C GLU A 72 6.08 -5.08 -4.18
N THR A 73 4.79 -5.26 -3.83
CA THR A 73 3.65 -4.79 -4.62
C THR A 73 2.66 -3.99 -3.78
N MET A 74 1.97 -3.01 -4.38
CA MET A 74 0.92 -2.25 -3.70
C MET A 74 -0.18 -3.16 -3.14
N LYS A 75 -0.54 -4.21 -3.88
CA LYS A 75 -1.55 -5.17 -3.44
C LYS A 75 -1.19 -5.82 -2.11
N GLN A 76 0.07 -6.22 -1.91
CA GLN A 76 0.52 -6.81 -0.66
C GLN A 76 0.42 -5.82 0.51
N ILE A 77 0.80 -4.56 0.28
CA ILE A 77 0.70 -3.50 1.29
C ILE A 77 -0.77 -3.30 1.70
N VAL A 78 -1.67 -3.14 0.73
CA VAL A 78 -3.11 -3.01 0.97
C VAL A 78 -3.67 -4.21 1.72
N GLU A 79 -3.34 -5.43 1.30
CA GLU A 79 -3.80 -6.65 1.98
C GLU A 79 -3.29 -6.74 3.42
N TYR A 80 -2.06 -6.30 3.68
CA TYR A 80 -1.49 -6.29 5.02
C TYR A 80 -2.22 -5.30 5.93
N ILE A 81 -2.41 -4.06 5.46
CA ILE A 81 -3.12 -3.01 6.20
C ILE A 81 -4.54 -3.45 6.52
N ILE A 82 -5.26 -4.00 5.54
CA ILE A 82 -6.62 -4.53 5.72
C ILE A 82 -6.65 -5.60 6.82
N ARG A 83 -5.66 -6.50 6.85
CA ARG A 83 -5.59 -7.55 7.86
C ARG A 83 -5.32 -6.99 9.26
N LYS A 84 -4.52 -5.91 9.35
CA LYS A 84 -4.19 -5.26 10.62
C LYS A 84 -5.29 -4.35 11.17
N THR A 85 -6.06 -3.70 10.30
CA THR A 85 -7.11 -2.73 10.68
C THR A 85 -8.49 -3.36 10.91
N ASN A 86 -8.76 -4.55 10.38
CA ASN A 86 -10.03 -5.28 10.59
C ASN A 86 -10.02 -6.25 11.79
N ASN A 87 -9.06 -6.12 12.70
CA ASN A 87 -8.92 -6.98 13.89
C ASN A 87 -8.82 -6.12 15.15
#